data_AF-A0A2V2Q4X7-F1
#
_entry.id   AF-A0A2V2Q4X7-F1
#
_cell.length_a   1.000
_cell.length_b   1.000
_cell.length_c   1.000
_cell.angle_alpha   90.00
_cell.angle_beta   90.00
_cell.angle_gamma   90.00
#
_symmetry.space_group_name_H-M   'P 1'
#
loop_
_entity.id
_entity.type
_entity.pdbx_description
1 polymer ?
#
loop_
_entity_poly.entity_id
_entity_poly.type
_entity_poly.pdbx_seq_one_letter_code
_entity_poly.pdbx_strand_id
1 'polypeptide(L)' 'MRSCPACGTANREDDDFCGNCGAYLGWSTEPRRTPAARGPEPAPAPAPAPEPAPEPVPQQEP' A
#
# COMPACT_ATOMS: atom_id res chain seq x y z
N MET A 1 -16.34 30.41 0.52
CA MET A 1 -15.57 29.47 1.36
C MET A 1 -16.36 28.18 1.45
N ARG A 2 -15.68 27.05 1.25
CA ARG A 2 -16.32 25.72 1.26
C ARG A 2 -15.68 24.83 2.30
N SER A 3 -16.51 24.05 2.98
CA SER A 3 -16.03 23.10 3.99
C SER A 3 -15.52 21.82 3.33
N CYS A 4 -14.36 21.35 3.77
CA CYS A 4 -13.79 20.07 3.37
C CYS A 4 -14.74 18.92 3.76
N PRO A 5 -15.15 18.03 2.85
CA PRO A 5 -16.02 16.90 3.17
C PRO A 5 -15.35 15.87 4.09
N ALA A 6 -14.01 15.83 4.15
CA ALA A 6 -13.26 14.89 4.97
C ALA A 6 -13.02 15.35 6.42
N CYS A 7 -12.91 16.67 6.67
CA CYS A 7 -12.55 17.17 8.01
C CYS A 7 -13.31 18.43 8.47
N GLY A 8 -14.18 19.00 7.64
CA GLY A 8 -14.99 20.16 7.98
C GLY A 8 -14.26 21.51 7.95
N THR A 9 -12.93 21.54 7.85
CA THR A 9 -12.16 22.78 7.72
C THR A 9 -12.66 23.62 6.55
N ALA A 10 -12.80 24.93 6.76
CA ALA A 10 -13.11 25.85 5.67
C ALA A 10 -11.87 26.08 4.81
N ASN A 11 -12.03 25.88 3.50
CA ASN A 11 -11.00 26.14 2.49
C ASN A 11 -11.53 27.18 1.49
N ARG A 12 -10.62 27.79 0.72
CA ARG A 12 -11.02 28.71 -0.35
C ARG A 12 -11.65 27.89 -1.49
N GLU A 13 -12.42 28.58 -2.33
CA GLU A 13 -12.99 27.97 -3.53
C GLU A 13 -11.94 27.57 -4.58
N ASP A 14 -10.66 27.95 -4.45
CA ASP A 14 -9.61 27.62 -5.42
C ASP A 14 -8.62 26.58 -4.89
N ASP A 15 -8.80 26.11 -3.65
CA ASP A 15 -7.91 25.11 -3.05
C ASP A 15 -8.19 23.72 -3.61
N ASP A 16 -7.18 23.13 -4.26
CA ASP A 16 -7.20 21.72 -4.71
C ASP A 16 -7.11 20.73 -3.54
N PHE A 17 -6.41 21.13 -2.47
CA PHE A 17 -6.13 20.29 -1.30
C PHE A 17 -6.50 21.01 -0.01
N CYS A 18 -6.91 20.24 1.00
CA CYS A 18 -7.23 20.81 2.29
C CYS A 18 -5.95 21.19 3.03
N GLY A 19 -5.79 22.46 3.38
CA GLY A 19 -4.63 22.94 4.15
C GLY A 19 -4.50 22.37 5.57
N ASN A 20 -5.56 21.73 6.09
CA ASN A 20 -5.55 21.11 7.42
C ASN A 20 -5.25 19.61 7.38
N CYS A 21 -5.99 18.83 6.58
CA CYS A 21 -5.88 17.37 6.58
C CYS A 21 -5.20 16.79 5.34
N GLY A 22 -4.85 17.62 4.34
CA GLY A 22 -4.25 17.19 3.09
C GLY A 22 -5.17 16.38 2.18
N ALA A 23 -6.46 16.24 2.52
CA ALA A 23 -7.42 15.57 1.63
C ALA A 23 -7.53 16.34 0.31
N TYR A 24 -7.43 15.63 -0.81
CA TYR A 24 -7.80 16.17 -2.10
C TYR A 24 -9.26 16.59 -2.02
N LEU A 25 -9.50 17.89 -2.22
CA LEU A 25 -10.78 18.46 -1.88
C LEU A 25 -11.84 18.07 -2.87
N GLY A 26 -11.46 17.71 -4.10
CA GLY A 26 -12.24 16.85 -4.98
C GLY A 26 -13.73 17.19 -4.96
N TRP A 27 -14.07 18.47 -4.84
CA TRP A 27 -15.44 18.94 -4.97
C TRP A 27 -15.74 19.22 -6.46
N SER A 28 -14.83 18.74 -7.32
CA SER A 28 -15.06 17.69 -8.32
C SER A 28 -15.29 16.28 -7.69
N THR A 29 -16.54 15.98 -7.33
CA THR A 29 -17.16 14.67 -6.98
C THR A 29 -16.64 13.79 -5.80
N GLU A 30 -17.60 13.38 -4.97
CA GLU A 30 -17.56 12.34 -3.92
C GLU A 30 -17.65 10.91 -4.54
N PRO A 31 -17.42 9.77 -3.84
CA PRO A 31 -16.81 9.53 -2.53
C PRO A 31 -15.37 9.02 -2.64
N ARG A 32 -14.60 9.15 -1.54
CA ARG A 32 -13.45 8.25 -1.36
C ARG A 32 -13.98 6.83 -1.45
N ARG A 33 -13.62 6.13 -2.55
CA ARG A 33 -13.47 4.69 -2.52
C ARG A 33 -12.72 4.41 -1.22
N THR A 34 -13.37 3.73 -0.28
CA THR A 34 -12.63 2.98 0.72
C THR A 34 -11.55 2.24 -0.07
N PRO A 35 -10.25 2.32 0.30
CA PRO A 35 -9.37 1.28 -0.16
C PRO A 35 -10.08 0.01 0.29
N ALA A 36 -10.63 -0.74 -0.67
CA ALA A 36 -11.25 -2.03 -0.42
C ALA A 36 -10.27 -2.69 0.53
N ALA A 37 -10.73 -2.95 1.76
CA ALA A 37 -9.91 -3.47 2.83
C ALA A 37 -9.00 -4.48 2.15
N ARG A 38 -7.68 -4.20 2.13
CA ARG A 38 -6.73 -5.14 1.53
C ARG A 38 -7.12 -6.44 2.18
N GLY A 39 -7.74 -7.34 1.40
CA GLY A 39 -8.01 -8.69 1.88
C GLY A 39 -6.68 -9.19 2.42
N PRO A 40 -6.69 -10.07 3.44
CA PRO A 40 -5.45 -10.58 4.01
C PRO A 40 -4.51 -10.93 2.86
N GLU A 41 -3.35 -10.28 2.84
CA GLU A 41 -2.33 -10.51 1.83
C GLU A 41 -2.14 -12.02 1.76
N PRO A 42 -2.23 -12.64 0.56
CA PRO A 42 -2.05 -14.09 0.47
C PRO A 42 -0.70 -14.40 1.11
N ALA A 43 -0.73 -15.24 2.14
CA ALA A 43 0.45 -15.58 2.91
C ALA A 43 1.57 -16.00 1.94
N PRO A 44 2.82 -15.56 2.17
CA PRO A 44 3.92 -15.95 1.30
C PRO A 44 3.95 -17.46 1.19
N ALA A 45 3.98 -17.96 -0.06
CA ALA A 45 4.06 -19.39 -0.33
C ALA A 45 5.27 -19.98 0.43
N PRO A 46 5.16 -21.22 0.95
CA PRO A 46 6.29 -21.87 1.60
C PRO A 46 7.47 -21.92 0.62
N ALA A 47 8.65 -21.50 1.11
CA ALA A 47 9.87 -21.54 0.32
C ALA A 47 10.12 -22.98 -0.17
N PRO A 48 10.66 -23.17 -1.39
CA PRO A 48 11.07 -24.49 -1.84
C PRO A 48 12.08 -25.07 -0.84
N ALA A 49 11.89 -26.34 -0.48
CA ALA A 49 12.80 -27.05 0.39
C ALA A 49 14.23 -26.97 -0.18
N PRO A 50 15.27 -26.84 0.67
CA PRO A 50 16.64 -26.81 0.19
C PRO A 50 16.92 -28.09 -0.61
N GLU A 51 17.41 -27.91 -1.83
CA GLU A 51 17.88 -29.04 -2.65
C GLU A 51 18.95 -29.81 -1.86
N PRO A 52 18.94 -31.16 -1.94
CA PRO A 52 19.95 -31.96 -1.25
C PRO A 52 21.34 -31.52 -1.73
N ALA A 53 22.20 -31.17 -0.76
CA ALA A 53 23.56 -30.78 -1.06
C ALA A 53 24.25 -31.92 -1.82
N PRO A 54 25.05 -31.62 -2.87
CA PRO A 54 25.79 -32.65 -3.58
C PRO A 54 26.69 -33.38 -2.58
N GLU A 55 26.59 -34.71 -2.56
CA GLU A 55 27.43 -35.56 -1.72
C GLU A 55 28.91 -35.22 -1.99
N PRO A 56 29.75 -35.13 -0.94
CA PRO A 56 31.16 -34.83 -1.12
C PRO A 56 31.79 -35.94 -1.94
N VAL A 57 32.20 -35.61 -3.16
CA VAL A 57 32.99 -36.53 -3.98
C VAL A 57 34.31 -36.81 -3.23
N PRO A 58 34.64 -38.09 -2.96
CA PRO A 58 35.91 -38.42 -2.35
C PRO A 58 37.04 -37.92 -3.26
N GLN A 59 37.78 -36.93 -2.78
CA GLN A 59 38.97 -36.41 -3.45
C GLN A 59 39.98 -37.55 -3.46
N GLN A 60 40.16 -38.19 -4.62
CA GLN A 60 41.15 -39.25 -4.79
C GLN A 60 42.54 -38.64 -4.58
N GLU A 61 43.19 -39.04 -3.49
CA GLU A 61 44.56 -38.70 -3.14
C GLU A 61 45.55 -39.37 -4.11
N PRO A 62 46.63 -38.69 -4.55
CA PRO A 62 47.67 -39.25 -5.41
C PRO A 62 48.66 -40.17 -4.68
#